data_AF-A0AAC9NEN4-F1
#
_entry.id   AF-A0AAC9NEN4-F1
#
_cell.length_a   1.000
_cell.length_b   1.000
_cell.length_c   1.000
_cell.angle_alpha   90.00
_cell.angle_beta   90.00
_cell.angle_gamma   90.00
#
_symmetry.space_group_name_H-M   'P 1'
#
loop_
_entity.id
_entity.type
_entity.pdbx_description
1 polymer ?
#
loop_
_entity_poly.entity_id
_entity_poly.type
_entity_poly.pdbx_seq_one_letter_code
_entity_poly.pdbx_strand_id
1 'polypeptide(L)'
;MKFIPLAEIKHLLPEDCWYKHENLDLPILYYEGHQQWEDPLNLDTISAQHYTDDLIPFILINGNLTVPQIFNANTEISTGLVVLGSLTTNNIAVGGQGIYVKRNLKVAEVFWGDYNHGELIVGGTIRARLFINTDYGVDDYRFSMKDRIEIDFLLNHDLERDVAEPTVLFHLIKPEFLYKREELDDTIYSWANWLRTDAILQSFAQNQSILLETPNPAYADEKYPFAFANKEVNLDNLMKLAGGSIFNQDHIPTGEEIVIDYAEEDMYKRISFTNGNSYTTSVYFQYQDLYAMLVTIEKKKSLLPFSKDYTLQTFYRYPTELDQTWQPMVNTSIAESLTIEWEKLLVEYSDMIGIYNKKQKIITVANFNDIMKRPVVQRLGQRYYEKEDSTIYYCGQQWRFRLEDRAAGHAPRITIQNYLGKGKNGENQYEYFHYELEQDPDPKGKPYIQLYYQREISPDADVFFLEVSTRRRMLKAINYFVYLQKYIERVWIKEEVILTDEEIKLREAKEKGNTYLKSILGHR
;
A
#
# COMPACT_ATOMS: atom_id res chain seq x y z
N MET A 1 26.89 28.02 -8.97
CA MET A 1 26.35 28.38 -7.65
C MET A 1 26.08 29.87 -7.62
N LYS A 2 24.91 30.29 -7.13
CA LYS A 2 24.52 31.68 -6.88
C LYS A 2 23.63 31.74 -5.65
N PHE A 3 23.69 32.83 -4.90
CA PHE A 3 22.65 33.19 -3.94
C PHE A 3 21.63 34.07 -4.64
N ILE A 4 20.36 33.66 -4.63
CA ILE A 4 19.31 34.37 -5.37
C ILE A 4 18.09 34.55 -4.43
N PRO A 5 17.34 35.65 -4.49
CA PRO A 5 16.06 35.77 -3.81
C PRO A 5 15.04 34.74 -4.34
N LEU A 6 14.18 34.20 -3.47
CA LEU A 6 13.11 33.27 -3.89
C LEU A 6 12.25 33.86 -5.02
N ALA A 7 11.93 35.15 -4.96
CA ALA A 7 11.11 35.84 -5.96
C ALA A 7 11.64 35.70 -7.40
N GLU A 8 12.96 35.63 -7.59
CA GLU A 8 13.56 35.50 -8.93
C GLU A 8 13.47 34.07 -9.49
N ILE A 9 13.45 33.04 -8.63
CA ILE A 9 13.41 31.63 -9.04
C ILE A 9 12.04 30.97 -8.85
N LYS A 10 11.07 31.66 -8.21
CA LYS A 10 9.75 31.13 -7.85
C LYS A 10 9.01 30.52 -9.04
N HIS A 11 9.22 31.08 -10.24
CA HIS A 11 8.63 30.61 -11.50
C HIS A 11 9.21 29.27 -11.99
N LEU A 12 10.39 28.86 -11.52
CA LEU A 12 11.02 27.57 -11.84
C LEU A 12 10.47 26.43 -10.97
N LEU A 13 9.92 26.76 -9.79
CA LEU A 13 9.39 25.78 -8.86
C LEU A 13 8.05 25.21 -9.37
N PRO A 14 7.86 23.89 -9.31
CA PRO A 14 6.58 23.24 -9.61
C PRO A 14 5.46 23.64 -8.65
N GLU A 15 4.19 23.56 -9.09
CA GLU A 15 3.03 23.92 -8.27
C GLU A 15 2.86 23.04 -7.03
N ASP A 16 3.28 21.78 -7.11
CA ASP A 16 3.26 20.81 -6.02
C ASP A 16 4.47 20.93 -5.08
N CYS A 17 5.37 21.88 -5.30
CA CYS A 17 6.50 22.14 -4.42
C CYS A 17 6.12 23.15 -3.33
N TRP A 18 6.12 22.73 -2.06
CA TRP A 18 5.83 23.59 -0.90
C TRP A 18 6.56 24.95 -0.94
N TYR A 19 7.88 24.94 -1.24
CA TYR A 19 8.70 26.16 -1.27
C TYR A 19 8.24 27.19 -2.31
N LYS A 20 7.42 26.80 -3.29
CA LYS A 20 6.81 27.75 -4.23
C LYS A 20 5.78 28.65 -3.55
N HIS A 21 5.10 28.18 -2.50
CA HIS A 21 4.02 28.93 -1.86
C HIS A 21 4.52 29.81 -0.72
N GLU A 22 5.75 29.61 -0.31
CA GLU A 22 6.42 30.38 0.73
C GLU A 22 6.76 31.82 0.29
N ASN A 23 6.84 32.70 1.29
CA ASN A 23 7.34 34.06 1.17
C ASN A 23 8.57 34.20 2.08
N LEU A 24 9.72 33.83 1.53
CA LEU A 24 11.00 33.85 2.24
C LEU A 24 11.80 35.08 1.80
N ASP A 25 12.25 35.86 2.79
CA ASP A 25 13.14 37.01 2.57
C ASP A 25 14.62 36.60 2.44
N LEU A 26 14.93 35.34 2.82
CA LEU A 26 16.28 34.79 2.79
C LEU A 26 16.69 34.33 1.39
N PRO A 27 17.97 34.50 1.01
CA PRO A 27 18.47 33.99 -0.26
C PRO A 27 18.52 32.46 -0.25
N ILE A 28 18.28 31.87 -1.42
CA ILE A 28 18.38 30.44 -1.68
C ILE A 28 19.68 30.09 -2.41
N LEU A 29 20.15 28.86 -2.24
CA LEU A 29 21.36 28.40 -2.91
C LEU A 29 21.01 27.77 -4.26
N TYR A 30 21.35 28.45 -5.35
CA TYR A 30 20.98 28.06 -6.71
C TYR A 30 22.15 27.47 -7.52
N TYR A 31 21.91 26.34 -8.17
CA TYR A 31 22.81 25.73 -9.15
C TYR A 31 22.10 25.57 -10.50
N GLU A 32 22.70 26.13 -11.54
CA GLU A 32 22.27 25.95 -12.93
C GLU A 32 22.83 24.64 -13.50
N GLY A 33 21.99 23.86 -14.17
CA GLY A 33 22.39 22.63 -14.87
C GLY A 33 22.69 21.45 -13.94
N HIS A 34 23.16 20.36 -14.54
CA HIS A 34 23.46 19.11 -13.83
C HIS A 34 24.64 19.29 -12.86
N GLN A 35 24.50 18.75 -11.65
CA GLN A 35 25.51 18.77 -10.60
C GLN A 35 25.96 17.35 -10.26
N GLN A 36 27.26 17.21 -10.05
CA GLN A 36 27.88 16.00 -9.50
C GLN A 36 28.81 16.44 -8.39
N TRP A 37 28.54 15.98 -7.17
CA TRP A 37 29.31 16.30 -5.98
C TRP A 37 30.07 15.07 -5.52
N GLU A 38 31.29 15.26 -5.04
CA GLU A 38 32.15 14.17 -4.55
C GLU A 38 32.01 13.97 -3.04
N ASP A 39 31.61 15.01 -2.31
CA ASP A 39 31.43 15.00 -0.86
C ASP A 39 29.96 14.76 -0.47
N PRO A 40 29.71 14.09 0.67
CA PRO A 40 28.38 14.03 1.29
C PRO A 40 27.74 15.41 1.50
N LEU A 41 26.45 15.53 1.21
CA LEU A 41 25.67 16.73 1.48
C LEU A 41 25.11 16.68 2.91
N ASN A 42 25.67 17.52 3.79
CA ASN A 42 25.13 17.76 5.12
C ASN A 42 24.27 19.04 5.10
N LEU A 43 22.95 18.88 5.26
CA LEU A 43 21.99 20.00 5.20
C LEU A 43 22.01 20.89 6.45
N ASP A 44 22.66 20.46 7.55
CA ASP A 44 22.86 21.30 8.74
C ASP A 44 23.96 22.33 8.54
N THR A 45 24.98 22.01 7.73
CA THR A 45 26.22 22.80 7.67
C THR A 45 26.41 23.56 6.36
N ILE A 46 25.58 23.29 5.35
CA ILE A 46 25.68 23.97 4.04
C ILE A 46 25.48 25.50 4.16
N SER A 47 24.66 25.95 5.12
CA SER A 47 24.55 27.37 5.48
C SER A 47 25.90 27.90 5.95
N ALA A 48 26.49 27.31 6.99
CA ALA A 48 27.79 27.72 7.53
C ALA A 48 28.95 27.65 6.54
N GLN A 49 28.89 26.78 5.52
CA GLN A 49 29.92 26.67 4.47
C GLN A 49 29.90 27.85 3.48
N HIS A 50 28.75 28.51 3.31
CA HIS A 50 28.55 29.50 2.25
C HIS A 50 27.99 30.84 2.73
N TYR A 51 27.43 30.91 3.95
CA TYR A 51 26.77 32.07 4.52
C TYR A 51 26.86 32.04 6.06
N THR A 52 27.59 32.97 6.66
CA THR A 52 28.03 32.86 8.08
C THR A 52 26.96 33.21 9.12
N ASP A 53 25.86 33.86 8.73
CA ASP A 53 24.92 34.47 9.69
C ASP A 53 23.44 34.11 9.49
N ASP A 54 23.05 33.45 8.38
CA ASP A 54 21.66 33.10 8.08
C ASP A 54 21.47 31.65 7.60
N LEU A 55 20.32 31.07 7.94
CA LEU A 55 19.85 29.78 7.40
C LEU A 55 19.61 29.91 5.88
N ILE A 56 20.11 28.95 5.11
CA ILE A 56 19.69 28.79 3.72
C ILE A 56 18.38 27.98 3.74
N PRO A 57 17.24 28.51 3.26
CA PRO A 57 15.98 27.77 3.37
C PRO A 57 15.99 26.47 2.58
N PHE A 58 16.51 26.49 1.35
CA PHE A 58 16.71 25.30 0.53
C PHE A 58 17.76 25.52 -0.57
N ILE A 59 18.25 24.41 -1.10
CA ILE A 59 19.09 24.35 -2.30
C ILE A 59 18.22 24.05 -3.51
N LEU A 60 18.35 24.83 -4.58
CA LEU A 60 17.72 24.55 -5.87
C LEU A 60 18.76 24.09 -6.90
N ILE A 61 18.57 22.89 -7.43
CA ILE A 61 19.30 22.34 -8.57
C ILE A 61 18.41 22.39 -9.81
N ASN A 62 18.69 23.29 -10.76
CA ASN A 62 18.03 23.33 -12.07
C ASN A 62 18.62 22.29 -13.02
N GLY A 63 18.52 21.02 -12.64
CA GLY A 63 19.14 19.91 -13.34
C GLY A 63 19.07 18.61 -12.55
N ASN A 64 19.93 17.66 -12.91
CA ASN A 64 20.08 16.41 -12.16
C ASN A 64 21.11 16.63 -11.04
N LEU A 65 20.96 15.90 -9.93
CA LEU A 65 21.95 15.89 -8.86
C LEU A 65 22.45 14.45 -8.65
N THR A 66 23.76 14.28 -8.68
CA THR A 66 24.44 13.07 -8.18
C THR A 66 25.31 13.47 -7.00
N VAL A 67 25.08 12.87 -5.84
CA VAL A 67 25.81 13.13 -4.59
C VAL A 67 25.94 11.84 -3.79
N PRO A 68 27.04 11.55 -3.08
CA PRO A 68 27.21 10.27 -2.41
C PRO A 68 26.14 10.02 -1.35
N GLN A 69 25.84 11.03 -0.53
CA GLN A 69 24.98 10.90 0.65
C GLN A 69 24.27 12.24 0.90
N ILE A 70 23.07 12.18 1.46
CA ILE A 70 22.35 13.38 1.95
C ILE A 70 21.90 13.13 3.38
N PHE A 71 22.22 14.03 4.31
CA PHE A 71 21.80 13.87 5.68
C PHE A 71 21.67 15.17 6.47
N ASN A 72 20.90 15.11 7.56
CA ASN A 72 20.87 16.13 8.61
C ASN A 72 20.63 15.48 9.97
N ALA A 73 21.25 16.04 11.02
CA ALA A 73 21.01 15.71 12.41
C ALA A 73 19.97 16.64 13.05
N ASN A 74 19.86 17.89 12.57
CA ASN A 74 18.89 18.84 13.12
C ASN A 74 17.55 18.74 12.37
N THR A 75 16.54 18.20 13.04
CA THR A 75 15.18 18.03 12.49
C THR A 75 14.32 19.29 12.59
N GLU A 76 14.75 20.34 13.28
CA GLU A 76 13.98 21.59 13.42
C GLU A 76 14.44 22.65 12.42
N ILE A 77 15.76 22.78 12.25
CA ILE A 77 16.37 23.88 11.51
C ILE A 77 17.52 23.36 10.65
N SER A 78 17.22 22.99 9.41
CA SER A 78 18.18 22.55 8.40
C SER A 78 17.73 22.97 7.01
N THR A 79 18.61 22.81 6.02
CA THR A 79 18.37 23.29 4.65
C THR A 79 17.53 22.29 3.85
N GLY A 80 16.48 22.73 3.16
CA GLY A 80 15.73 21.92 2.22
C GLY A 80 16.47 21.59 0.91
N LEU A 81 15.91 20.71 0.07
CA LEU A 81 16.48 20.37 -1.23
C LEU A 81 15.41 20.27 -2.33
N VAL A 82 15.61 20.99 -3.43
CA VAL A 82 14.78 20.94 -4.63
C VAL A 82 15.63 20.59 -5.85
N VAL A 83 15.30 19.49 -6.52
CA VAL A 83 15.98 19.01 -7.74
C VAL A 83 14.97 18.96 -8.89
N LEU A 84 15.14 19.81 -9.90
CA LEU A 84 14.22 19.88 -11.05
C LEU A 84 14.43 18.76 -12.09
N GLY A 85 15.47 17.95 -11.92
CA GLY A 85 15.74 16.72 -12.65
C GLY A 85 15.59 15.47 -11.79
N SER A 86 16.47 14.49 -12.01
CA SER A 86 16.57 13.28 -11.19
C SER A 86 17.65 13.42 -10.10
N LEU A 87 17.43 12.78 -8.95
CA LEU A 87 18.39 12.69 -7.85
C LEU A 87 18.94 11.27 -7.75
N THR A 88 20.26 11.12 -7.77
CA THR A 88 20.98 9.85 -7.54
C THR A 88 21.91 9.97 -6.34
N THR A 89 21.78 9.06 -5.38
CA THR A 89 22.61 9.03 -4.17
C THR A 89 22.72 7.62 -3.59
N ASN A 90 23.62 7.40 -2.63
CA ASN A 90 23.77 6.09 -1.97
C ASN A 90 22.77 5.95 -0.82
N ASN A 91 22.74 6.91 0.10
CA ASN A 91 21.78 6.97 1.20
C ASN A 91 21.24 8.40 1.41
N ILE A 92 20.07 8.44 2.02
CA ILE A 92 19.43 9.64 2.54
C ILE A 92 19.01 9.36 3.99
N ALA A 93 19.41 10.20 4.95
CA ALA A 93 18.85 10.21 6.31
C ALA A 93 18.48 11.64 6.68
N VAL A 94 17.20 11.97 6.59
CA VAL A 94 16.73 13.34 6.77
C VAL A 94 15.56 13.43 7.74
N GLY A 95 15.39 14.61 8.32
CA GLY A 95 14.18 14.90 9.06
C GLY A 95 13.84 16.38 9.13
N GLY A 96 12.54 16.67 9.16
CA GLY A 96 11.98 18.00 9.31
C GLY A 96 12.05 18.96 8.11
N GLN A 97 12.83 18.67 7.08
CA GLN A 97 12.91 19.52 5.87
C GLN A 97 12.18 18.91 4.69
N GLY A 98 11.75 19.74 3.74
CA GLY A 98 11.18 19.27 2.48
C GLY A 98 12.25 18.88 1.46
N ILE A 99 12.13 17.69 0.88
CA ILE A 99 12.89 17.24 -0.29
C ILE A 99 11.95 17.08 -1.49
N TYR A 100 12.24 17.81 -2.56
CA TYR A 100 11.50 17.75 -3.81
C TYR A 100 12.39 17.25 -4.95
N VAL A 101 11.94 16.24 -5.69
CA VAL A 101 12.60 15.72 -6.89
C VAL A 101 11.59 15.62 -8.03
N LYS A 102 11.72 16.47 -9.06
CA LYS A 102 10.73 16.53 -10.15
C LYS A 102 10.64 15.23 -10.96
N ARG A 103 11.76 14.51 -11.10
CA ARG A 103 11.84 13.24 -11.86
C ARG A 103 12.11 12.07 -10.91
N ASN A 104 13.10 11.23 -11.21
CA ASN A 104 13.32 10.00 -10.48
C ASN A 104 14.22 10.22 -9.26
N LEU A 105 13.90 9.57 -8.15
CA LEU A 105 14.75 9.43 -6.98
C LEU A 105 15.37 8.03 -6.98
N LYS A 106 16.70 7.95 -7.08
CA LYS A 106 17.44 6.70 -6.97
C LYS A 106 18.37 6.76 -5.77
N VAL A 107 18.04 5.98 -4.74
CA VAL A 107 18.86 5.75 -3.56
C VAL A 107 19.44 4.34 -3.68
N ALA A 108 20.77 4.19 -3.66
CA ALA A 108 21.40 2.89 -3.89
C ALA A 108 21.18 1.91 -2.73
N GLU A 109 21.03 2.42 -1.50
CA GLU A 109 20.89 1.64 -0.29
C GLU A 109 19.68 2.14 0.53
N VAL A 110 19.87 3.09 1.44
CA VAL A 110 18.86 3.44 2.46
C VAL A 110 18.29 4.84 2.25
N PHE A 111 16.96 4.95 2.20
CA PHE A 111 16.26 6.21 2.49
C PHE A 111 15.69 6.11 3.90
N TRP A 112 15.97 7.08 4.76
CA TRP A 112 15.35 7.25 6.06
C TRP A 112 14.82 8.68 6.20
N GLY A 113 13.50 8.79 6.36
CA GLY A 113 12.82 10.02 6.75
C GLY A 113 12.32 9.93 8.18
N ASP A 114 12.58 10.95 8.98
CA ASP A 114 12.10 11.11 10.35
C ASP A 114 11.45 12.48 10.57
N TYR A 115 10.58 12.59 11.57
CA TYR A 115 9.94 13.84 12.01
C TYR A 115 8.93 14.51 11.05
N ASN A 116 7.72 14.76 11.56
CA ASN A 116 6.51 15.11 10.79
C ASN A 116 6.46 16.51 10.20
N HIS A 117 7.50 17.32 10.39
CA HIS A 117 7.58 18.65 9.81
C HIS A 117 8.14 18.65 8.38
N GLY A 118 8.78 17.57 7.94
CA GLY A 118 9.34 17.46 6.59
C GLY A 118 8.51 16.56 5.68
N GLU A 119 8.77 16.66 4.37
CA GLU A 119 8.09 15.87 3.35
C GLU A 119 9.03 15.46 2.21
N LEU A 120 8.74 14.31 1.59
CA LEU A 120 9.32 13.85 0.34
C LEU A 120 8.29 13.92 -0.78
N ILE A 121 8.58 14.73 -1.82
CA ILE A 121 7.80 14.77 -3.06
C ILE A 121 8.68 14.35 -4.22
N VAL A 122 8.24 13.32 -4.97
CA VAL A 122 8.96 12.82 -6.15
C VAL A 122 7.99 12.68 -7.33
N GLY A 123 8.25 13.35 -8.44
CA GLY A 123 7.35 13.29 -9.62
C GLY A 123 7.51 12.01 -10.47
N GLY A 124 8.69 11.39 -10.45
CA GLY A 124 9.03 10.14 -11.14
C GLY A 124 9.18 8.96 -10.17
N THR A 125 9.90 7.90 -10.55
CA THR A 125 10.05 6.65 -9.77
C THR A 125 10.92 6.83 -8.54
N ILE A 126 10.53 6.22 -7.41
CA ILE A 126 11.35 6.11 -6.19
C ILE A 126 11.94 4.71 -6.15
N ARG A 127 13.28 4.62 -6.10
CA ARG A 127 14.01 3.37 -5.97
C ARG A 127 14.94 3.42 -4.77
N ALA A 128 14.86 2.41 -3.90
CA ALA A 128 15.75 2.21 -2.75
C ALA A 128 15.87 0.72 -2.42
N ARG A 129 16.93 0.30 -1.71
CA ARG A 129 16.95 -1.05 -1.13
C ARG A 129 16.11 -1.08 0.14
N LEU A 130 16.36 -0.17 1.06
CA LEU A 130 15.59 -0.02 2.29
C LEU A 130 15.00 1.39 2.35
N PHE A 131 13.71 1.48 2.62
CA PHE A 131 13.02 2.73 2.90
C PHE A 131 12.44 2.68 4.30
N ILE A 132 12.90 3.59 5.16
CA ILE A 132 12.48 3.73 6.55
C ILE A 132 11.74 5.06 6.66
N ASN A 133 10.50 5.01 7.12
CA ASN A 133 9.73 6.19 7.50
C ASN A 133 9.39 6.08 8.99
N THR A 134 9.91 7.01 9.80
CA THR A 134 9.66 7.09 11.24
C THR A 134 8.85 8.31 11.65
N ASP A 135 7.96 8.81 10.75
CA ASP A 135 7.03 9.96 10.90
C ASP A 135 7.34 11.13 9.95
N TYR A 136 7.88 10.87 8.76
CA TYR A 136 8.18 11.87 7.71
C TYR A 136 7.09 11.88 6.64
N GLY A 137 6.71 13.06 6.14
CA GLY A 137 5.67 13.21 5.14
C GLY A 137 6.01 12.51 3.82
N VAL A 138 5.17 11.59 3.37
CA VAL A 138 5.29 10.93 2.06
C VAL A 138 3.92 10.78 1.42
N ASP A 139 3.87 10.51 0.11
CA ASP A 139 2.64 10.10 -0.55
C ASP A 139 2.26 8.66 -0.15
N ASP A 140 1.56 8.53 0.97
CA ASP A 140 1.10 7.23 1.49
C ASP A 140 0.27 6.44 0.48
N TYR A 141 -0.48 7.12 -0.39
CA TYR A 141 -1.25 6.46 -1.45
C TYR A 141 -0.31 5.74 -2.39
N ARG A 142 0.70 6.46 -2.88
CA ARG A 142 1.69 5.93 -3.80
C ARG A 142 2.49 4.78 -3.21
N PHE A 143 2.95 4.89 -1.96
CA PHE A 143 3.66 3.82 -1.27
C PHE A 143 2.77 2.58 -1.06
N SER A 144 1.51 2.77 -0.67
CA SER A 144 0.55 1.69 -0.51
C SER A 144 0.24 0.96 -1.83
N MET A 145 0.22 1.71 -2.94
CA MET A 145 -0.09 1.18 -4.27
C MET A 145 1.12 0.65 -5.03
N LYS A 146 2.32 0.85 -4.48
CA LYS A 146 3.58 0.64 -5.18
C LYS A 146 3.65 1.36 -6.55
N ASP A 147 2.91 2.47 -6.72
CA ASP A 147 2.94 3.24 -7.99
C ASP A 147 4.31 3.86 -8.20
N ARG A 148 5.05 3.39 -9.21
CA ARG A 148 6.42 3.81 -9.48
C ARG A 148 7.29 3.76 -8.21
N ILE A 149 7.07 2.74 -7.37
CA ILE A 149 7.85 2.44 -6.18
C ILE A 149 8.61 1.14 -6.43
N GLU A 150 9.93 1.23 -6.39
CA GLU A 150 10.83 0.10 -6.55
C GLU A 150 11.70 -0.03 -5.31
N ILE A 151 11.08 -0.46 -4.22
CA ILE A 151 11.70 -0.61 -2.91
C ILE A 151 11.76 -2.09 -2.56
N ASP A 152 12.93 -2.58 -2.13
CA ASP A 152 13.09 -3.98 -1.74
C ASP A 152 12.58 -4.25 -0.31
N PHE A 153 12.70 -3.28 0.60
CA PHE A 153 12.23 -3.37 1.98
C PHE A 153 11.62 -2.03 2.40
N LEU A 154 10.34 -2.01 2.77
CA LEU A 154 9.63 -0.81 3.25
C LEU A 154 9.27 -0.98 4.72
N LEU A 155 9.77 -0.07 5.56
CA LEU A 155 9.42 0.05 6.97
C LEU A 155 8.75 1.41 7.15
N ASN A 156 7.44 1.44 7.37
CA ASN A 156 6.70 2.67 7.58
C ASN A 156 6.03 2.63 8.94
N HIS A 157 6.48 3.49 9.86
CA HIS A 157 5.98 3.57 11.21
C HIS A 157 4.47 3.80 11.22
N ASP A 158 3.94 4.63 10.32
CA ASP A 158 2.50 4.94 10.26
C ASP A 158 1.61 3.75 9.84
N LEU A 159 2.18 2.80 9.11
CA LEU A 159 1.49 1.56 8.75
C LEU A 159 1.65 0.48 9.84
N GLU A 160 2.63 0.61 10.72
CA GLU A 160 3.09 -0.43 11.66
C GLU A 160 3.16 0.04 13.12
N ARG A 161 2.46 1.14 13.48
CA ARG A 161 2.62 1.93 14.73
C ARG A 161 2.65 1.11 16.04
N ASP A 162 2.16 -0.12 16.07
CA ASP A 162 2.02 -0.95 17.28
C ASP A 162 2.94 -2.19 17.32
N VAL A 163 4.01 -2.24 16.52
CA VAL A 163 5.02 -3.31 16.61
C VAL A 163 6.27 -2.79 17.30
N ALA A 164 6.37 -2.98 18.62
CA ALA A 164 7.59 -2.70 19.39
C ALA A 164 8.75 -3.66 19.06
N GLU A 165 8.47 -4.76 18.35
CA GLU A 165 9.45 -5.81 18.04
C GLU A 165 10.34 -5.43 16.86
N PRO A 166 11.66 -5.35 17.04
CA PRO A 166 12.62 -4.95 16.01
C PRO A 166 13.00 -6.09 15.05
N THR A 167 12.23 -7.19 15.03
CA THR A 167 12.64 -8.43 14.35
C THR A 167 13.06 -8.18 12.91
N VAL A 168 12.35 -7.31 12.19
CA VAL A 168 12.69 -6.97 10.81
C VAL A 168 14.02 -6.23 10.74
N LEU A 169 14.27 -5.26 11.62
CA LEU A 169 15.52 -4.49 11.67
C LEU A 169 16.75 -5.40 11.83
N PHE A 170 16.69 -6.39 12.73
CA PHE A 170 17.81 -7.33 12.96
C PHE A 170 18.18 -8.18 11.74
N HIS A 171 17.29 -8.27 10.75
CA HIS A 171 17.54 -9.01 9.51
C HIS A 171 17.94 -8.11 8.33
N LEU A 172 17.97 -6.79 8.52
CA LEU A 172 18.26 -5.81 7.48
C LEU A 172 19.47 -4.93 7.81
N ILE A 173 19.60 -4.50 9.06
CA ILE A 173 20.58 -3.50 9.53
C ILE A 173 21.66 -4.20 10.36
N LYS A 174 22.92 -3.77 10.22
CA LYS A 174 24.03 -4.33 11.00
C LYS A 174 23.85 -4.02 12.50
N PRO A 175 24.21 -4.96 13.41
CA PRO A 175 23.94 -4.83 14.84
C PRO A 175 24.50 -3.57 15.50
N GLU A 176 25.63 -3.03 15.02
CA GLU A 176 26.27 -1.82 15.56
C GLU A 176 25.41 -0.55 15.41
N PHE A 177 24.45 -0.55 14.48
CA PHE A 177 23.51 0.54 14.22
C PHE A 177 22.16 0.35 14.93
N LEU A 178 22.05 -0.67 15.79
CA LEU A 178 20.85 -0.98 16.56
C LEU A 178 21.17 -0.99 18.05
N TYR A 179 20.26 -0.47 18.87
CA TYR A 179 20.35 -0.60 20.32
C TYR A 179 20.07 -2.05 20.73
N LYS A 180 20.73 -2.51 21.78
CA LYS A 180 20.35 -3.75 22.47
C LYS A 180 19.24 -3.46 23.48
N ARG A 181 18.49 -4.49 23.85
CA ARG A 181 17.38 -4.34 24.80
C ARG A 181 17.85 -3.76 26.14
N GLU A 182 19.07 -4.07 26.57
CA GLU A 182 19.63 -3.57 27.84
C GLU A 182 20.04 -2.10 27.81
N GLU A 183 20.15 -1.51 26.61
CA GLU A 183 20.51 -0.10 26.38
C GLU A 183 19.27 0.80 26.24
N LEU A 184 18.10 0.20 26.04
CA LEU A 184 16.83 0.90 25.90
C LEU A 184 16.12 1.00 27.25
N ASP A 185 15.40 2.09 27.45
CA ASP A 185 14.49 2.20 28.59
C ASP A 185 13.26 1.28 28.43
N ASP A 186 12.48 1.19 29.50
CA ASP A 186 11.25 0.39 29.48
C ASP A 186 10.13 1.00 28.61
N THR A 187 10.32 2.21 28.10
CA THR A 187 9.37 2.95 27.27
C THR A 187 9.62 2.75 25.78
N ILE A 188 9.63 1.49 25.33
CA ILE A 188 9.62 1.17 23.89
C ILE A 188 8.18 1.23 23.38
N TYR A 189 7.89 2.25 22.57
CA TYR A 189 6.59 2.41 21.92
C TYR A 189 6.63 2.01 20.44
N SER A 190 7.82 1.96 19.83
CA SER A 190 8.01 1.70 18.40
C SER A 190 9.25 0.86 18.13
N TRP A 191 9.23 0.06 17.06
CA TRP A 191 10.44 -0.55 16.49
C TRP A 191 11.49 0.51 16.13
N ALA A 192 11.09 1.75 15.85
CA ALA A 192 12.00 2.85 15.52
C ALA A 192 12.95 3.20 16.68
N ASN A 193 12.53 2.98 17.93
CA ASN A 193 13.37 3.21 19.12
C ASN A 193 14.65 2.35 19.13
N TRP A 194 14.71 1.30 18.32
CA TRP A 194 15.88 0.43 18.23
C TRP A 194 16.96 0.96 17.29
N LEU A 195 16.70 2.00 16.49
CA LEU A 195 17.69 2.60 15.60
C LEU A 195 18.66 3.50 16.38
N ARG A 196 19.97 3.34 16.14
CA ARG A 196 21.01 4.24 16.70
C ARG A 196 21.26 5.41 15.74
N THR A 197 20.45 6.46 15.85
CA THR A 197 20.46 7.61 14.94
C THR A 197 21.86 8.24 14.81
N ASP A 198 22.57 8.43 15.92
CA ASP A 198 23.92 8.99 15.95
C ASP A 198 24.93 8.16 15.14
N ALA A 199 24.94 6.85 15.35
CA ALA A 199 25.82 5.92 14.64
C ALA A 199 25.49 5.84 13.15
N ILE A 200 24.19 5.86 12.80
CA ILE A 200 23.73 5.84 11.40
C ILE A 200 24.15 7.13 10.68
N LEU A 201 23.92 8.30 11.27
CA LEU A 201 24.31 9.58 10.68
C LEU A 201 25.83 9.69 10.52
N GLN A 202 26.61 9.21 11.50
CA GLN A 202 28.07 9.16 11.39
C GLN A 202 28.53 8.24 10.25
N SER A 203 27.88 7.08 10.08
CA SER A 203 28.14 6.15 8.97
C SER A 203 27.87 6.81 7.62
N PHE A 204 26.76 7.54 7.48
CA PHE A 204 26.42 8.24 6.24
C PHE A 204 27.38 9.39 5.96
N ALA A 205 27.82 10.14 6.97
CA ALA A 205 28.88 11.14 6.80
C ALA A 205 30.21 10.55 6.26
N GLN A 206 30.44 9.24 6.48
CA GLN A 206 31.61 8.50 6.00
C GLN A 206 31.33 7.65 4.75
N ASN A 207 30.15 7.79 4.14
CA ASN A 207 29.71 7.00 2.99
C ASN A 207 29.76 5.47 3.23
N GLN A 208 29.38 5.04 4.43
CA GLN A 208 29.37 3.62 4.82
C GLN A 208 27.94 3.06 4.82
N SER A 209 27.83 1.78 4.43
CA SER A 209 26.57 1.05 4.44
C SER A 209 26.19 0.57 5.84
N ILE A 210 24.92 0.77 6.20
CA ILE A 210 24.32 0.24 7.44
C ILE A 210 23.63 -1.11 7.24
N LEU A 211 23.52 -1.59 6.00
CA LEU A 211 22.81 -2.82 5.67
C LEU A 211 23.68 -4.06 5.91
N LEU A 212 23.06 -5.17 6.29
CA LEU A 212 23.71 -6.47 6.24
C LEU A 212 24.08 -6.81 4.78
N GLU A 213 25.20 -7.51 4.59
CA GLU A 213 25.64 -7.94 3.25
C GLU A 213 24.58 -8.82 2.57
N THR A 214 23.91 -9.66 3.36
CA THR A 214 22.83 -10.54 2.89
C THR A 214 21.57 -10.31 3.75
N PRO A 215 20.73 -9.32 3.41
CA PRO A 215 19.44 -9.12 4.07
C PRO A 215 18.55 -10.36 3.88
N ASN A 216 17.75 -10.72 4.88
CA ASN A 216 16.89 -11.90 4.77
C ASN A 216 15.74 -11.63 3.79
N PRO A 217 15.65 -12.34 2.64
CA PRO A 217 14.63 -12.09 1.63
C PRO A 217 13.21 -12.40 2.10
N ALA A 218 13.02 -13.10 3.23
CA ALA A 218 11.71 -13.34 3.81
C ALA A 218 11.00 -12.06 4.27
N TYR A 219 11.74 -10.96 4.49
CA TYR A 219 11.19 -9.65 4.82
C TYR A 219 11.14 -8.69 3.63
N ALA A 220 11.56 -9.16 2.44
CA ALA A 220 11.50 -8.33 1.25
C ALA A 220 10.05 -8.08 0.87
N ASP A 221 9.81 -6.87 0.40
CA ASP A 221 8.51 -6.44 -0.05
C ASP A 221 8.07 -7.30 -1.25
N GLU A 222 6.86 -7.84 -1.17
CA GLU A 222 6.39 -8.82 -2.15
C GLU A 222 6.28 -8.17 -3.54
N LYS A 223 6.99 -8.73 -4.53
CA LYS A 223 6.90 -8.33 -5.93
C LYS A 223 6.05 -9.35 -6.68
N TYR A 224 5.00 -8.89 -7.34
CA TYR A 224 4.17 -9.76 -8.17
C TYR A 224 4.84 -9.98 -9.54
N PRO A 225 5.05 -11.23 -9.99
CA PRO A 225 5.64 -11.49 -11.28
C PRO A 225 4.79 -10.89 -12.41
N PHE A 226 5.44 -10.27 -13.39
CA PHE A 226 4.77 -9.82 -14.60
C PHE A 226 4.16 -11.02 -15.33
N ALA A 227 2.86 -10.97 -15.58
CA ALA A 227 2.11 -12.12 -16.06
C ALA A 227 2.21 -12.31 -17.58
N PHE A 228 2.70 -11.34 -18.35
CA PHE A 228 2.66 -11.37 -19.82
C PHE A 228 4.05 -11.60 -20.43
N ALA A 229 4.09 -12.07 -21.68
CA ALA A 229 5.36 -12.35 -22.36
C ALA A 229 6.09 -11.06 -22.80
N ASN A 230 5.32 -10.01 -23.08
CA ASN A 230 5.78 -8.68 -23.45
C ASN A 230 4.69 -7.66 -23.09
N LYS A 231 4.97 -6.38 -23.36
CA LYS A 231 4.05 -5.27 -23.08
C LYS A 231 3.29 -4.77 -24.31
N GLU A 232 3.36 -5.49 -25.43
CA GLU A 232 2.79 -5.02 -26.69
C GLU A 232 1.27 -5.20 -26.75
N VAL A 233 0.61 -4.35 -27.54
CA VAL A 233 -0.81 -4.52 -27.90
C VAL A 233 -0.91 -5.64 -28.93
N ASN A 234 -1.24 -6.85 -28.49
CA ASN A 234 -1.34 -8.03 -29.36
C ASN A 234 -2.48 -8.97 -28.93
N LEU A 235 -2.84 -9.89 -29.83
CA LEU A 235 -3.93 -10.83 -29.65
C LEU A 235 -3.71 -11.77 -28.46
N ASP A 236 -2.47 -12.23 -28.24
CA ASP A 236 -2.15 -13.17 -27.16
C ASP A 236 -2.35 -12.53 -25.78
N ASN A 237 -1.85 -11.30 -25.60
CA ASN A 237 -2.04 -10.54 -24.37
C ASN A 237 -3.53 -10.24 -24.13
N LEU A 238 -4.27 -9.86 -25.19
CA LEU A 238 -5.71 -9.61 -25.09
C LEU A 238 -6.49 -10.86 -24.69
N MET A 239 -6.23 -12.01 -25.31
CA MET A 239 -6.88 -13.28 -24.92
C MET A 239 -6.49 -13.74 -23.52
N LYS A 240 -5.26 -13.45 -23.08
CA LYS A 240 -4.78 -13.79 -21.74
C LYS A 240 -5.52 -13.03 -20.64
N LEU A 241 -5.99 -11.82 -20.90
CA LEU A 241 -6.84 -11.07 -19.98
C LEU A 241 -8.15 -11.82 -19.68
N ALA A 242 -8.76 -12.53 -20.63
CA ALA A 242 -9.94 -13.35 -20.37
C ALA A 242 -9.63 -14.70 -19.71
N GLY A 243 -8.36 -15.12 -19.63
CA GLY A 243 -7.96 -16.41 -19.06
C GLY A 243 -7.46 -16.33 -17.61
N GLY A 244 -7.53 -15.17 -16.97
CA GLY A 244 -6.97 -15.01 -15.62
C GLY A 244 -7.82 -15.65 -14.53
N SER A 245 -7.15 -16.12 -13.47
CA SER A 245 -7.78 -16.69 -12.28
C SER A 245 -8.58 -15.68 -11.45
N ILE A 246 -8.47 -14.37 -11.75
CA ILE A 246 -9.05 -13.30 -10.94
C ILE A 246 -10.57 -13.20 -11.02
N PHE A 247 -11.20 -13.78 -12.05
CA PHE A 247 -12.64 -13.65 -12.30
C PHE A 247 -13.50 -14.74 -11.63
N ASN A 248 -12.87 -15.69 -10.92
CA ASN A 248 -13.55 -16.83 -10.31
C ASN A 248 -14.52 -17.55 -11.29
N GLN A 249 -14.07 -17.76 -12.53
CA GLN A 249 -14.90 -18.17 -13.68
C GLN A 249 -15.67 -19.48 -13.49
N ASP A 250 -15.18 -20.35 -12.61
CA ASP A 250 -15.77 -21.66 -12.32
C ASP A 250 -17.19 -21.56 -11.73
N HIS A 251 -17.53 -20.42 -11.12
CA HIS A 251 -18.87 -20.16 -10.55
C HIS A 251 -19.77 -19.33 -11.47
N ILE A 252 -19.26 -18.93 -12.65
CA ILE A 252 -20.01 -18.16 -13.63
C ILE A 252 -20.45 -19.11 -14.75
N PRO A 253 -21.73 -19.15 -15.15
CA PRO A 253 -22.17 -20.02 -16.25
C PRO A 253 -21.43 -19.73 -17.56
N THR A 254 -21.14 -20.77 -18.36
CA THR A 254 -20.57 -20.60 -19.70
C THR A 254 -21.52 -19.79 -20.59
N GLY A 255 -21.00 -18.79 -21.30
CA GLY A 255 -21.81 -17.92 -22.16
C GLY A 255 -22.26 -16.61 -21.51
N GLU A 256 -22.09 -16.45 -20.20
CA GLU A 256 -22.36 -15.18 -19.51
C GLU A 256 -21.23 -14.16 -19.74
N GLU A 257 -21.59 -12.87 -19.75
CA GLU A 257 -20.60 -11.79 -19.83
C GLU A 257 -19.92 -11.59 -18.48
N ILE A 258 -18.60 -11.51 -18.50
CA ILE A 258 -17.75 -11.18 -17.37
C ILE A 258 -17.16 -9.80 -17.66
N VAL A 259 -17.27 -8.91 -16.68
CA VAL A 259 -16.76 -7.55 -16.75
C VAL A 259 -15.94 -7.27 -15.50
N ILE A 260 -14.77 -6.66 -15.67
CA ILE A 260 -14.08 -5.94 -14.60
C ILE A 260 -13.88 -4.52 -15.09
N ASP A 261 -14.27 -3.55 -14.28
CA ASP A 261 -13.95 -2.16 -14.52
C ASP A 261 -13.44 -1.44 -13.26
N TYR A 262 -12.64 -0.41 -13.50
CA TYR A 262 -12.02 0.39 -12.44
C TYR A 262 -11.48 1.69 -13.04
N ALA A 263 -11.25 2.68 -12.18
CA ALA A 263 -10.57 3.92 -12.54
C ALA A 263 -9.27 4.03 -11.76
N GLU A 264 -8.21 4.46 -12.44
CA GLU A 264 -6.94 4.84 -11.83
C GLU A 264 -6.61 6.25 -12.31
N GLU A 265 -6.50 7.20 -11.37
CA GLU A 265 -6.43 8.63 -11.67
C GLU A 265 -7.61 9.08 -12.58
N ASP A 266 -7.28 9.67 -13.73
CA ASP A 266 -8.22 10.17 -14.73
C ASP A 266 -8.62 9.12 -15.79
N MET A 267 -8.08 7.91 -15.69
CA MET A 267 -8.27 6.84 -16.67
C MET A 267 -9.22 5.77 -16.15
N TYR A 268 -10.40 5.67 -16.76
CA TYR A 268 -11.31 4.54 -16.59
C TYR A 268 -10.92 3.39 -17.53
N LYS A 269 -10.94 2.17 -17.01
CA LYS A 269 -10.60 0.93 -17.73
C LYS A 269 -11.70 -0.10 -17.53
N ARG A 270 -12.01 -0.85 -18.59
CA ARG A 270 -12.93 -1.99 -18.53
C ARG A 270 -12.40 -3.13 -19.38
N ILE A 271 -12.33 -4.33 -18.80
CA ILE A 271 -12.10 -5.59 -19.50
C ILE A 271 -13.44 -6.32 -19.53
N SER A 272 -13.88 -6.77 -20.69
CA SER A 272 -15.06 -7.63 -20.81
C SER A 272 -14.84 -8.80 -21.75
N PHE A 273 -15.47 -9.94 -21.45
CA PHE A 273 -15.46 -11.14 -22.29
C PHE A 273 -16.60 -12.08 -21.89
N THR A 274 -16.95 -13.01 -22.77
CA THR A 274 -17.89 -14.09 -22.51
C THR A 274 -17.17 -15.29 -21.89
N ASN A 275 -17.71 -15.80 -20.76
CA ASN A 275 -17.12 -16.95 -20.08
C ASN A 275 -17.05 -18.19 -21.00
N GLY A 276 -15.88 -18.83 -21.04
CA GLY A 276 -15.58 -19.94 -21.95
C GLY A 276 -15.22 -19.53 -23.39
N ASN A 277 -15.17 -18.23 -23.71
CA ASN A 277 -14.81 -17.74 -25.04
C ASN A 277 -13.93 -16.49 -25.01
N SER A 278 -12.61 -16.67 -24.90
CA SER A 278 -11.63 -15.57 -24.89
C SER A 278 -11.56 -14.76 -26.20
N TYR A 279 -12.15 -15.22 -27.31
CA TYR A 279 -12.21 -14.46 -28.56
C TYR A 279 -13.23 -13.32 -28.54
N THR A 280 -13.97 -13.17 -27.44
CA THR A 280 -14.89 -12.04 -27.22
C THR A 280 -14.25 -10.93 -26.39
N THR A 281 -12.98 -11.09 -26.01
CA THR A 281 -12.31 -10.14 -25.11
C THR A 281 -12.22 -8.75 -25.72
N SER A 282 -12.61 -7.76 -24.95
CA SER A 282 -12.44 -6.36 -25.27
C SER A 282 -11.89 -5.59 -24.09
N VAL A 283 -11.11 -4.55 -24.39
CA VAL A 283 -10.56 -3.62 -23.40
C VAL A 283 -10.94 -2.21 -23.81
N TYR A 284 -11.64 -1.53 -22.94
CA TYR A 284 -12.04 -0.15 -23.09
C TYR A 284 -11.23 0.74 -22.14
N PHE A 285 -10.75 1.86 -22.66
CA PHE A 285 -10.12 2.93 -21.89
C PHE A 285 -10.90 4.21 -22.13
N GLN A 286 -11.03 5.05 -21.11
CA GLN A 286 -11.61 6.38 -21.23
C GLN A 286 -10.86 7.36 -20.34
N TYR A 287 -10.29 8.39 -20.97
CA TYR A 287 -9.66 9.50 -20.28
C TYR A 287 -10.67 10.61 -20.09
N GLN A 288 -11.19 10.74 -18.85
CA GLN A 288 -12.26 11.68 -18.51
C GLN A 288 -13.37 11.70 -19.57
N ASP A 289 -13.81 12.88 -20.01
CA ASP A 289 -14.76 13.07 -21.10
C ASP A 289 -14.07 13.45 -22.43
N LEU A 290 -12.74 13.31 -22.49
CA LEU A 290 -11.94 13.79 -23.61
C LEU A 290 -11.88 12.76 -24.74
N TYR A 291 -11.47 11.53 -24.46
CA TYR A 291 -11.42 10.47 -25.47
C TYR A 291 -11.59 9.09 -24.86
N ALA A 292 -12.02 8.15 -25.68
CA ALA A 292 -12.08 6.73 -25.34
C ALA A 292 -11.38 5.87 -26.40
N MET A 293 -10.82 4.75 -25.98
CA MET A 293 -10.09 3.80 -26.82
C MET A 293 -10.66 2.40 -26.60
N LEU A 294 -10.74 1.60 -27.65
CA LEU A 294 -11.22 0.23 -27.59
C LEU A 294 -10.23 -0.68 -28.31
N VAL A 295 -9.84 -1.76 -27.63
CA VAL A 295 -9.10 -2.88 -28.20
C VAL A 295 -10.03 -4.08 -28.20
N THR A 296 -10.25 -4.72 -29.34
CA THR A 296 -11.19 -5.85 -29.48
C THR A 296 -10.70 -6.88 -30.48
N ILE A 297 -11.33 -8.05 -30.47
CA ILE A 297 -11.04 -9.17 -31.36
C ILE A 297 -12.13 -9.25 -32.42
N GLU A 298 -11.74 -9.21 -33.69
CA GLU A 298 -12.65 -9.42 -34.81
C GLU A 298 -12.28 -10.70 -35.56
N LYS A 299 -13.30 -11.50 -35.92
CA LYS A 299 -13.12 -12.66 -36.79
C LYS A 299 -12.91 -12.20 -38.23
N LYS A 300 -11.81 -12.61 -38.86
CA LYS A 300 -11.57 -12.33 -40.27
C LYS A 300 -12.67 -12.96 -41.12
N LYS A 301 -13.16 -12.22 -42.12
CA LYS A 301 -14.00 -12.79 -43.18
C LYS A 301 -13.18 -13.85 -43.92
N SER A 302 -13.60 -15.10 -43.78
CA SER A 302 -12.99 -16.24 -44.45
C SER A 302 -14.05 -16.99 -45.24
N LEU A 303 -13.64 -17.51 -46.40
CA LEU A 303 -14.48 -18.35 -47.25
C LEU A 303 -14.69 -19.76 -46.66
N LEU A 304 -13.92 -20.12 -45.63
CA LEU A 304 -14.04 -21.40 -44.93
C LEU A 304 -14.84 -21.25 -43.63
N PRO A 305 -15.98 -21.95 -43.47
CA PRO A 305 -16.89 -21.75 -42.33
C PRO A 305 -16.30 -22.09 -40.94
N PHE A 306 -15.16 -22.78 -40.90
CA PHE A 306 -14.48 -23.20 -39.66
C PHE A 306 -13.13 -22.52 -39.39
N SER A 307 -12.71 -21.52 -40.17
CA SER A 307 -11.42 -20.85 -39.90
C SER A 307 -11.49 -20.07 -38.58
N LYS A 308 -10.51 -20.30 -37.70
CA LYS A 308 -10.29 -19.55 -36.45
C LYS A 308 -9.32 -18.39 -36.67
N ASP A 309 -9.49 -17.66 -37.77
CA ASP A 309 -8.65 -16.51 -38.07
C ASP A 309 -9.23 -15.27 -37.39
N TYR A 310 -8.60 -14.87 -36.29
CA TYR A 310 -8.96 -13.69 -35.53
C TYR A 310 -7.88 -12.63 -35.65
N THR A 311 -8.28 -11.36 -35.57
CA THR A 311 -7.37 -10.22 -35.55
C THR A 311 -7.76 -9.24 -34.48
N LEU A 312 -6.73 -8.61 -33.90
CA LEU A 312 -6.90 -7.48 -33.01
C LEU A 312 -7.27 -6.24 -33.83
N GLN A 313 -8.25 -5.49 -33.34
CA GLN A 313 -8.68 -4.20 -33.87
C GLN A 313 -8.59 -3.15 -32.77
N THR A 314 -8.24 -1.93 -33.15
CA THR A 314 -8.16 -0.78 -32.24
C THR A 314 -8.98 0.38 -32.78
N PHE A 315 -9.74 1.01 -31.89
CA PHE A 315 -10.64 2.11 -32.21
C PHE A 315 -10.51 3.24 -31.19
N TYR A 316 -10.93 4.44 -31.57
CA TYR A 316 -11.07 5.58 -30.67
C TYR A 316 -12.36 6.35 -30.95
N ARG A 317 -12.79 7.17 -29.99
CA ARG A 317 -13.90 8.13 -30.14
C ARG A 317 -13.76 9.30 -29.15
N TYR A 318 -14.47 10.40 -29.42
CA TYR A 318 -14.64 11.53 -28.50
C TYR A 318 -16.02 11.43 -27.82
N PRO A 319 -16.09 11.12 -26.51
CA PRO A 319 -17.37 10.84 -25.82
C PRO A 319 -18.40 11.97 -25.86
N THR A 320 -17.94 13.21 -26.02
CA THR A 320 -18.77 14.43 -25.98
C THR A 320 -19.27 14.89 -27.35
N GLU A 321 -18.82 14.27 -28.45
CA GLU A 321 -19.29 14.62 -29.79
C GLU A 321 -20.67 13.97 -30.09
N LEU A 322 -21.51 14.69 -30.83
CA LEU A 322 -22.87 14.28 -31.22
C LEU A 322 -22.89 12.97 -32.02
N ASP A 323 -21.77 12.56 -32.60
CA ASP A 323 -21.62 11.34 -33.39
C ASP A 323 -20.72 10.34 -32.64
N GLN A 324 -21.33 9.48 -31.81
CA GLN A 324 -20.66 8.52 -30.92
C GLN A 324 -20.03 7.32 -31.64
N THR A 325 -19.64 7.47 -32.91
CA THR A 325 -19.14 6.37 -33.73
C THR A 325 -17.67 6.06 -33.42
N TRP A 326 -17.34 4.77 -33.35
CA TRP A 326 -15.97 4.31 -33.20
C TRP A 326 -15.21 4.50 -34.51
N GLN A 327 -14.04 5.14 -34.45
CA GLN A 327 -13.15 5.35 -35.59
C GLN A 327 -11.93 4.42 -35.49
N PRO A 328 -11.42 3.87 -36.61
CA PRO A 328 -10.17 3.11 -36.59
C PRO A 328 -9.01 3.92 -36.01
N MET A 329 -8.11 3.30 -35.27
CA MET A 329 -6.98 3.98 -34.62
C MET A 329 -5.95 4.52 -35.64
N VAL A 330 -6.19 5.74 -36.15
CA VAL A 330 -5.31 6.45 -37.09
C VAL A 330 -4.71 7.74 -36.50
N ASN A 331 -5.21 8.19 -35.34
CA ASN A 331 -4.69 9.34 -34.61
C ASN A 331 -3.42 8.94 -33.83
N THR A 332 -2.28 9.54 -34.18
CA THR A 332 -0.97 9.16 -33.61
C THR A 332 -0.86 9.46 -32.12
N SER A 333 -1.39 10.58 -31.65
CA SER A 333 -1.32 10.95 -30.22
C SER A 333 -2.18 10.04 -29.35
N ILE A 334 -3.38 9.68 -29.83
CA ILE A 334 -4.25 8.72 -29.11
C ILE A 334 -3.66 7.32 -29.18
N ALA A 335 -3.05 6.93 -30.30
CA ALA A 335 -2.36 5.65 -30.41
C ALA A 335 -1.18 5.52 -29.43
N GLU A 336 -0.38 6.58 -29.25
CA GLU A 336 0.67 6.64 -28.22
C GLU A 336 0.08 6.51 -26.81
N SER A 337 -1.02 7.22 -26.54
CA SER A 337 -1.74 7.07 -25.26
C SER A 337 -2.24 5.65 -25.04
N LEU A 338 -2.78 4.98 -26.08
CA LEU A 338 -3.20 3.59 -25.99
C LEU A 338 -2.02 2.68 -25.60
N THR A 339 -0.86 2.85 -26.23
CA THR A 339 0.33 2.05 -25.89
C THR A 339 0.70 2.23 -24.42
N ILE A 340 0.78 3.47 -23.92
CA ILE A 340 1.12 3.77 -22.52
C ILE A 340 0.10 3.13 -21.57
N GLU A 341 -1.19 3.33 -21.81
CA GLU A 341 -2.25 2.83 -20.94
C GLU A 341 -2.41 1.31 -21.00
N TRP A 342 -2.09 0.71 -22.14
CA TRP A 342 -1.99 -0.74 -22.27
C TRP A 342 -0.85 -1.32 -21.44
N GLU A 343 0.34 -0.72 -21.49
CA GLU A 343 1.45 -1.20 -20.65
C GLU A 343 1.10 -1.14 -19.16
N LYS A 344 0.46 -0.03 -18.73
CA LYS A 344 -0.03 0.14 -17.36
C LYS A 344 -1.04 -0.96 -17.03
N LEU A 345 -2.04 -1.20 -17.87
CA LEU A 345 -3.04 -2.26 -17.68
C LEU A 345 -2.39 -3.63 -17.46
N LEU A 346 -1.37 -4.00 -18.24
CA LEU A 346 -0.72 -5.31 -18.09
C LEU A 346 0.04 -5.43 -16.75
N VAL A 347 0.65 -4.35 -16.27
CA VAL A 347 1.26 -4.32 -14.93
C VAL A 347 0.19 -4.43 -13.85
N GLU A 348 -0.85 -3.60 -13.92
CA GLU A 348 -1.96 -3.59 -12.96
C GLU A 348 -2.64 -4.96 -12.88
N TYR A 349 -2.88 -5.61 -14.02
CA TYR A 349 -3.47 -6.93 -14.09
C TYR A 349 -2.55 -8.02 -13.50
N SER A 350 -1.23 -7.89 -13.68
CA SER A 350 -0.27 -8.78 -13.05
C SER A 350 -0.31 -8.66 -11.52
N ASP A 351 -0.43 -7.43 -11.01
CA ASP A 351 -0.64 -7.19 -9.58
C ASP A 351 -1.95 -7.81 -9.10
N MET A 352 -3.04 -7.65 -9.85
CA MET A 352 -4.35 -8.24 -9.51
C MET A 352 -4.25 -9.77 -9.35
N ILE A 353 -3.54 -10.46 -10.25
CA ILE A 353 -3.29 -11.91 -10.12
C ILE A 353 -2.55 -12.21 -8.81
N GLY A 354 -1.48 -11.47 -8.54
CA GLY A 354 -0.67 -11.63 -7.33
C GLY A 354 -1.46 -11.41 -6.04
N ILE A 355 -2.22 -10.31 -5.97
CA ILE A 355 -3.09 -9.95 -4.85
C ILE A 355 -4.18 -11.00 -4.66
N TYR A 356 -4.80 -11.47 -5.74
CA TYR A 356 -5.82 -12.52 -5.69
C TYR A 356 -5.25 -13.81 -5.09
N ASN A 357 -4.08 -14.26 -5.58
CA ASN A 357 -3.43 -15.46 -5.05
C ASN A 357 -3.06 -15.30 -3.57
N LYS A 358 -2.60 -14.11 -3.17
CA LYS A 358 -2.32 -13.78 -1.77
C LYS A 358 -3.58 -13.85 -0.91
N LYS A 359 -4.71 -13.28 -1.37
CA LYS A 359 -6.02 -13.39 -0.71
C LYS A 359 -6.39 -14.86 -0.49
N GLN A 360 -6.33 -15.69 -1.54
CA GLN A 360 -6.70 -17.10 -1.47
C GLN A 360 -5.82 -17.91 -0.51
N LYS A 361 -4.55 -17.51 -0.32
CA LYS A 361 -3.64 -18.15 0.64
C LYS A 361 -3.89 -17.73 2.09
N ILE A 362 -4.22 -16.46 2.31
CA ILE A 362 -4.30 -15.86 3.66
C ILE A 362 -5.73 -15.92 4.22
N ILE A 363 -6.71 -15.50 3.44
CA ILE A 363 -8.11 -15.40 3.86
C ILE A 363 -8.84 -16.67 3.44
N THR A 364 -8.59 -17.73 4.18
CA THR A 364 -9.23 -19.05 3.98
C THR A 364 -10.34 -19.27 4.99
N VAL A 365 -11.30 -20.16 4.67
CA VAL A 365 -12.30 -20.61 5.64
C VAL A 365 -11.65 -21.22 6.88
N ALA A 366 -10.52 -21.92 6.73
CA ALA A 366 -9.79 -22.50 7.86
C ALA A 366 -9.26 -21.41 8.81
N ASN A 367 -8.57 -20.39 8.27
CA ASN A 367 -8.02 -19.29 9.08
C ASN A 367 -9.14 -18.44 9.70
N PHE A 368 -10.19 -18.16 8.94
CA PHE A 368 -11.37 -17.45 9.44
C PHE A 368 -12.02 -18.20 10.61
N ASN A 369 -12.29 -19.50 10.45
CA ASN A 369 -12.87 -20.32 11.52
C ASN A 369 -11.92 -20.47 12.72
N ASP A 370 -10.61 -20.50 12.49
CA ASP A 370 -9.62 -20.53 13.57
C ASP A 370 -9.64 -19.27 14.43
N ILE A 371 -9.88 -18.10 13.84
CA ILE A 371 -10.13 -16.85 14.55
C ILE A 371 -11.49 -16.90 15.25
N MET A 372 -12.56 -17.25 14.52
CA MET A 372 -13.92 -17.20 15.04
C MET A 372 -14.14 -18.12 16.24
N LYS A 373 -13.49 -19.30 16.31
CA LYS A 373 -13.64 -20.24 17.44
C LYS A 373 -12.94 -19.79 18.73
N ARG A 374 -12.14 -18.71 18.71
CA ARG A 374 -11.36 -18.28 19.88
C ARG A 374 -12.29 -17.77 20.98
N PRO A 375 -12.05 -18.10 22.26
CA PRO A 375 -12.93 -17.68 23.36
C PRO A 375 -13.18 -16.18 23.44
N VAL A 376 -12.15 -15.35 23.23
CA VAL A 376 -12.31 -13.88 23.18
C VAL A 376 -13.27 -13.45 22.07
N VAL A 377 -13.19 -14.06 20.89
CA VAL A 377 -14.06 -13.77 19.75
C VAL A 377 -15.49 -14.27 20.00
N GLN A 378 -15.65 -15.46 20.58
CA GLN A 378 -16.97 -15.98 20.96
C GLN A 378 -17.70 -15.07 21.96
N ARG A 379 -16.98 -14.61 22.99
CA ARG A 379 -17.51 -13.67 23.99
C ARG A 379 -17.92 -12.33 23.37
N LEU A 380 -17.08 -11.74 22.53
CA LEU A 380 -17.40 -10.48 21.86
C LEU A 380 -18.52 -10.63 20.84
N GLY A 381 -18.55 -11.77 20.15
CA GLY A 381 -19.59 -12.10 19.18
C GLY A 381 -20.97 -12.32 19.80
N GLN A 382 -21.05 -12.78 21.07
CA GLN A 382 -22.31 -12.81 21.82
C GLN A 382 -22.78 -11.38 22.14
N ARG A 383 -21.88 -10.53 22.63
CA ARG A 383 -22.17 -9.11 22.93
C ARG A 383 -22.64 -8.29 21.73
N TYR A 384 -22.23 -8.69 20.52
CA TYR A 384 -22.67 -8.05 19.28
C TYR A 384 -24.21 -7.94 19.19
N TYR A 385 -24.93 -8.95 19.66
CA TYR A 385 -26.40 -8.98 19.64
C TYR A 385 -27.04 -8.29 20.86
N GLU A 386 -26.29 -8.09 21.94
CA GLU A 386 -26.76 -7.53 23.21
C GLU A 386 -26.72 -5.99 23.22
N LYS A 387 -26.27 -5.35 22.13
CA LYS A 387 -26.00 -3.90 22.03
C LYS A 387 -25.01 -3.39 23.08
N GLU A 388 -24.19 -4.29 23.64
CA GLU A 388 -23.04 -3.95 24.48
C GLU A 388 -21.81 -3.67 23.62
N ASP A 389 -20.76 -3.09 24.24
CA ASP A 389 -19.49 -2.91 23.53
C ASP A 389 -18.86 -4.28 23.18
N SER A 390 -18.90 -4.57 21.88
CA SER A 390 -18.39 -5.80 21.25
C SER A 390 -17.15 -5.53 20.40
N THR A 391 -16.52 -4.36 20.59
CA THR A 391 -15.42 -3.87 19.75
C THR A 391 -14.05 -4.14 20.38
N ILE A 392 -13.09 -4.58 19.59
CA ILE A 392 -11.65 -4.54 19.96
C ILE A 392 -11.00 -3.38 19.24
N TYR A 393 -10.11 -2.67 19.94
CA TYR A 393 -9.25 -1.64 19.37
C TYR A 393 -7.82 -2.15 19.23
N TYR A 394 -7.27 -2.18 18.02
CA TYR A 394 -5.89 -2.58 17.76
C TYR A 394 -5.37 -1.95 16.46
N CYS A 395 -4.12 -1.43 16.45
CA CYS A 395 -3.54 -0.71 15.30
C CYS A 395 -4.42 0.40 14.75
N GLY A 396 -5.06 1.18 15.64
CA GLY A 396 -6.00 2.26 15.27
C GLY A 396 -7.32 1.78 14.63
N GLN A 397 -7.58 0.48 14.62
CA GLN A 397 -8.73 -0.14 13.96
C GLN A 397 -9.73 -0.69 14.98
N GLN A 398 -11.00 -0.64 14.63
CA GLN A 398 -12.10 -1.23 15.41
C GLN A 398 -12.54 -2.55 14.80
N TRP A 399 -12.55 -3.61 15.60
CA TRP A 399 -12.89 -4.96 15.17
C TRP A 399 -14.17 -5.44 15.82
N ARG A 400 -15.10 -5.97 15.02
CA ARG A 400 -16.34 -6.57 15.50
C ARG A 400 -16.55 -7.95 14.90
N PHE A 401 -17.20 -8.80 15.69
CA PHE A 401 -17.45 -10.20 15.33
C PHE A 401 -18.94 -10.47 15.41
N ARG A 402 -19.51 -11.00 14.34
CA ARG A 402 -20.90 -11.49 14.32
C ARG A 402 -20.86 -13.01 14.23
N LEU A 403 -21.43 -13.69 15.21
CA LEU A 403 -21.59 -15.15 15.19
C LEU A 403 -22.74 -15.56 14.28
N GLU A 404 -22.79 -16.83 13.88
CA GLU A 404 -23.91 -17.39 13.13
C GLU A 404 -25.22 -17.22 13.93
N ASP A 405 -26.25 -16.67 13.28
CA ASP A 405 -27.63 -16.71 13.75
C ASP A 405 -28.52 -17.22 12.62
N ARG A 406 -28.83 -18.52 12.66
CA ARG A 406 -29.65 -19.17 11.64
C ARG A 406 -31.10 -18.70 11.65
N ALA A 407 -31.61 -18.24 12.79
CA ALA A 407 -33.00 -17.77 12.88
C ALA A 407 -33.16 -16.41 12.18
N ALA A 408 -32.14 -15.56 12.29
CA ALA A 408 -32.10 -14.26 11.60
C ALA A 408 -31.46 -14.32 10.19
N GLY A 409 -30.94 -15.48 9.78
CA GLY A 409 -30.25 -15.64 8.49
C GLY A 409 -28.88 -14.94 8.44
N HIS A 410 -28.24 -14.70 9.58
CA HIS A 410 -26.95 -14.03 9.64
C HIS A 410 -25.80 -15.03 9.56
N ALA A 411 -24.94 -14.86 8.54
CA ALA A 411 -23.69 -15.59 8.45
C ALA A 411 -22.62 -15.02 9.40
N PRO A 412 -21.67 -15.87 9.85
CA PRO A 412 -20.48 -15.42 10.56
C PRO A 412 -19.75 -14.32 9.79
N ARG A 413 -19.42 -13.22 10.48
CA ARG A 413 -18.76 -12.06 9.88
C ARG A 413 -17.71 -11.47 10.82
N ILE A 414 -16.55 -11.13 10.27
CA ILE A 414 -15.58 -10.22 10.90
C ILE A 414 -15.73 -8.86 10.23
N THR A 415 -15.82 -7.79 11.00
CA THR A 415 -15.90 -6.41 10.50
C THR A 415 -14.77 -5.58 11.07
N ILE A 416 -14.12 -4.82 10.19
CA ILE A 416 -13.09 -3.85 10.52
C ILE A 416 -13.63 -2.48 10.20
N GLN A 417 -13.54 -1.56 11.12
CA GLN A 417 -13.92 -0.17 10.97
C GLN A 417 -12.68 0.72 11.14
N ASN A 418 -12.42 1.55 10.13
CA ASN A 418 -11.33 2.52 10.12
C ASN A 418 -11.88 3.93 10.12
N TYR A 419 -11.31 4.80 10.95
CA TYR A 419 -11.61 6.23 10.92
C TYR A 419 -10.78 6.90 9.83
N LEU A 420 -11.45 7.62 8.94
CA LEU A 420 -10.85 8.34 7.80
C LEU A 420 -10.68 9.84 8.06
N GLY A 421 -10.95 10.32 9.28
CA GLY A 421 -10.90 11.74 9.59
C GLY A 421 -12.25 12.45 9.46
N LYS A 422 -12.19 13.78 9.42
CA LYS A 422 -13.37 14.64 9.22
C LYS A 422 -13.62 14.87 7.74
N GLY A 423 -14.85 14.63 7.28
CA GLY A 423 -15.29 15.01 5.94
C GLY A 423 -15.41 16.53 5.77
N LYS A 424 -15.72 16.99 4.55
CA LYS A 424 -15.89 18.42 4.22
C LYS A 424 -16.90 19.15 5.13
N ASN A 425 -17.86 18.40 5.69
CA ASN A 425 -18.91 18.92 6.56
C ASN A 425 -18.57 18.80 8.07
N GLY A 426 -17.36 18.38 8.43
CA GLY A 426 -16.93 18.20 9.82
C GLY A 426 -17.44 16.91 10.50
N GLU A 427 -18.07 16.02 9.74
CA GLU A 427 -18.55 14.70 10.19
C GLU A 427 -17.43 13.65 10.18
N ASN A 428 -17.50 12.67 11.08
CA ASN A 428 -16.53 11.57 11.09
C ASN A 428 -16.78 10.65 9.89
N GLN A 429 -15.74 10.41 9.11
CA GLN A 429 -15.78 9.49 7.97
C GLN A 429 -15.20 8.15 8.39
N TYR A 430 -15.82 7.06 7.91
CA TYR A 430 -15.37 5.71 8.18
C TYR A 430 -15.37 4.87 6.89
N GLU A 431 -14.48 3.88 6.86
CA GLU A 431 -14.57 2.76 5.92
C GLU A 431 -14.65 1.44 6.69
N TYR A 432 -15.34 0.48 6.08
CA TYR A 432 -15.56 -0.84 6.65
C TYR A 432 -15.12 -1.93 5.70
N PHE A 433 -14.48 -2.96 6.26
CA PHE A 433 -14.14 -4.19 5.57
C PHE A 433 -14.86 -5.34 6.27
N HIS A 434 -15.66 -6.11 5.52
CA HIS A 434 -16.34 -7.28 6.05
C HIS A 434 -15.80 -8.55 5.41
N TYR A 435 -15.58 -9.56 6.25
CA TYR A 435 -15.15 -10.89 5.87
C TYR A 435 -16.30 -11.80 6.27
N GLU A 436 -17.02 -12.34 5.29
CA GLU A 436 -18.24 -13.11 5.53
C GLU A 436 -18.06 -14.53 5.01
N LEU A 437 -18.48 -15.50 5.84
CA LEU A 437 -18.49 -16.90 5.45
C LEU A 437 -19.73 -17.17 4.60
N GLU A 438 -19.52 -17.45 3.32
CA GLU A 438 -20.59 -17.74 2.37
C GLU A 438 -20.59 -19.19 1.92
N GLN A 439 -21.77 -19.64 1.49
CA GLN A 439 -21.94 -20.93 0.85
C GLN A 439 -21.91 -20.77 -0.66
N ASP A 440 -21.29 -21.74 -1.33
CA ASP A 440 -21.29 -21.81 -2.78
C ASP A 440 -22.72 -22.04 -3.30
N PRO A 441 -23.16 -21.32 -4.33
CA PRO A 441 -24.42 -21.61 -5.01
C PRO A 441 -24.49 -23.04 -5.57
N ASP A 442 -23.35 -23.64 -5.96
CA ASP A 442 -23.29 -25.07 -6.30
C ASP A 442 -23.42 -25.91 -5.01
N PRO A 443 -24.42 -26.80 -4.90
CA PRO A 443 -24.57 -27.70 -3.75
C PRO A 443 -23.34 -28.59 -3.45
N LYS A 444 -22.42 -28.76 -4.41
CA LYS A 444 -21.15 -29.49 -4.23
C LYS A 444 -19.97 -28.58 -3.91
N GLY A 445 -20.15 -27.27 -4.04
CA GLY A 445 -19.14 -26.27 -3.77
C GLY A 445 -18.79 -26.17 -2.29
N LYS A 446 -17.60 -25.63 -2.01
CA LYS A 446 -17.12 -25.45 -0.64
C LYS A 446 -17.46 -24.04 -0.18
N PRO A 447 -17.71 -23.82 1.12
CA PRO A 447 -17.84 -22.46 1.64
C PRO A 447 -16.56 -21.67 1.36
N TYR A 448 -16.71 -20.37 1.24
CA TYR A 448 -15.61 -19.43 0.97
C TYR A 448 -15.77 -18.15 1.77
N ILE A 449 -14.70 -17.36 1.86
CA ILE A 449 -14.75 -16.04 2.48
C ILE A 449 -14.91 -14.98 1.40
N GLN A 450 -16.07 -14.34 1.42
CA GLN A 450 -16.37 -13.17 0.60
C GLN A 450 -15.95 -11.91 1.33
N LEU A 451 -15.36 -10.98 0.57
CA LEU A 451 -14.98 -9.68 1.09
C LEU A 451 -15.97 -8.62 0.60
N TYR A 452 -16.35 -7.75 1.52
CA TYR A 452 -17.18 -6.60 1.24
C TYR A 452 -16.54 -5.33 1.74
N TYR A 453 -16.86 -4.24 1.06
CA TYR A 453 -16.45 -2.90 1.39
C TYR A 453 -17.67 -2.01 1.54
N GLN A 454 -17.67 -1.18 2.58
CA GLN A 454 -18.70 -0.18 2.83
C GLN A 454 -18.02 1.16 3.16
N ARG A 455 -18.56 2.24 2.61
CA ARG A 455 -18.17 3.62 2.90
C ARG A 455 -19.41 4.35 3.41
N GLU A 456 -19.26 5.18 4.44
CA GLU A 456 -20.27 6.07 5.05
C GLU A 456 -20.96 5.66 6.38
N ILE A 457 -21.64 6.68 6.92
CA ILE A 457 -21.95 7.07 8.31
C ILE A 457 -23.17 6.35 8.90
N SER A 458 -23.79 5.40 8.17
CA SER A 458 -25.06 4.80 8.57
C SER A 458 -25.07 3.26 8.43
N PRO A 459 -25.78 2.53 9.30
CA PRO A 459 -26.09 1.11 9.12
C PRO A 459 -26.78 0.77 7.79
N ASP A 460 -27.38 1.77 7.12
CA ASP A 460 -28.09 1.63 5.86
C ASP A 460 -27.21 1.90 4.62
N ALA A 461 -25.91 2.12 4.79
CA ALA A 461 -25.02 2.37 3.66
C ALA A 461 -24.82 1.10 2.81
N ASP A 462 -24.71 1.30 1.50
CA ASP A 462 -24.52 0.21 0.55
C ASP A 462 -23.23 -0.57 0.85
N VAL A 463 -23.36 -1.89 0.83
CA VAL A 463 -22.26 -2.83 1.00
C VAL A 463 -21.94 -3.41 -0.37
N PHE A 464 -20.70 -3.23 -0.83
CA PHE A 464 -20.26 -3.64 -2.15
C PHE A 464 -19.32 -4.83 -2.05
N PHE A 465 -19.33 -5.71 -3.06
CA PHE A 465 -18.29 -6.71 -3.19
C PHE A 465 -16.93 -6.03 -3.33
N LEU A 466 -15.97 -6.47 -2.53
CA LEU A 466 -14.61 -5.99 -2.65
C LEU A 466 -13.92 -6.75 -3.77
N GLU A 467 -13.91 -6.16 -4.96
CA GLU A 467 -13.24 -6.74 -6.12
C GLU A 467 -11.72 -6.54 -6.08
N VAL A 468 -10.98 -7.48 -6.67
CA VAL A 468 -9.51 -7.37 -6.77
C VAL A 468 -9.05 -6.23 -7.69
N SER A 469 -9.92 -5.77 -8.59
CA SER A 469 -9.75 -4.57 -9.40
C SER A 469 -9.51 -3.33 -8.53
N THR A 470 -10.11 -3.29 -7.33
CA THR A 470 -9.83 -2.29 -6.29
C THR A 470 -8.59 -2.64 -5.47
N ARG A 471 -7.45 -2.84 -6.16
CA ARG A 471 -6.17 -3.36 -5.63
C ARG A 471 -5.81 -2.84 -4.23
N ARG A 472 -5.93 -1.52 -4.01
CA ARG A 472 -5.67 -0.86 -2.71
C ARG A 472 -6.46 -1.45 -1.57
N ARG A 473 -7.79 -1.49 -1.75
CA ARG A 473 -8.73 -1.91 -0.71
C ARG A 473 -8.59 -3.40 -0.46
N MET A 474 -8.35 -4.19 -1.51
CA MET A 474 -8.04 -5.61 -1.38
C MET A 474 -6.77 -5.87 -0.57
N LEU A 475 -5.67 -5.17 -0.87
CA LEU A 475 -4.42 -5.30 -0.10
C LEU A 475 -4.58 -4.87 1.36
N LYS A 476 -5.28 -3.74 1.62
CA LYS A 476 -5.64 -3.32 2.97
C LYS A 476 -6.41 -4.42 3.70
N ALA A 477 -7.44 -4.99 3.09
CA ALA A 477 -8.24 -6.06 3.69
C ALA A 477 -7.38 -7.30 4.01
N ILE A 478 -6.47 -7.69 3.12
CA ILE A 478 -5.53 -8.80 3.40
C ILE A 478 -4.65 -8.49 4.60
N ASN A 479 -4.02 -7.31 4.62
CA ASN A 479 -3.10 -6.92 5.69
C ASN A 479 -3.81 -6.82 7.04
N TYR A 480 -5.01 -6.23 7.08
CA TYR A 480 -5.76 -6.17 8.32
C TYR A 480 -6.10 -7.57 8.84
N PHE A 481 -6.54 -8.50 7.99
CA PHE A 481 -6.79 -9.88 8.41
C PHE A 481 -5.55 -10.53 9.05
N VAL A 482 -4.36 -10.29 8.49
CA VAL A 482 -3.08 -10.73 9.08
C VAL A 482 -2.83 -10.09 10.44
N TYR A 483 -3.09 -8.79 10.59
CA TYR A 483 -2.92 -8.10 11.89
C TYR A 483 -3.86 -8.66 12.95
N LEU A 484 -5.11 -8.94 12.61
CA LEU A 484 -6.05 -9.58 13.52
C LEU A 484 -5.56 -10.96 13.95
N GLN A 485 -5.10 -11.78 13.00
CA GLN A 485 -4.61 -13.11 13.33
C GLN A 485 -3.45 -13.04 14.35
N LYS A 486 -2.47 -12.16 14.10
CA LYS A 486 -1.36 -11.91 15.03
C LYS A 486 -1.83 -11.40 16.39
N TYR A 487 -2.80 -10.50 16.42
CA TYR A 487 -3.37 -9.97 17.67
C TYR A 487 -4.05 -11.07 18.48
N ILE A 488 -4.94 -11.84 17.85
CA ILE A 488 -5.69 -12.90 18.50
C ILE A 488 -4.76 -14.02 19.00
N GLU A 489 -3.72 -14.36 18.25
CA GLU A 489 -2.67 -15.29 18.71
C GLU A 489 -1.95 -14.75 19.96
N ARG A 490 -1.58 -13.46 19.99
CA ARG A 490 -0.91 -12.83 21.15
C ARG A 490 -1.83 -12.76 22.38
N VAL A 491 -3.08 -12.33 22.21
CA VAL A 491 -4.06 -12.27 23.30
C VAL A 491 -4.33 -13.67 23.84
N TRP A 492 -4.45 -14.67 22.96
CA TRP A 492 -4.61 -16.06 23.34
C TRP A 492 -3.45 -16.57 24.20
N ILE A 493 -2.20 -16.34 23.79
CA ILE A 493 -1.02 -16.73 24.58
C ILE A 493 -1.07 -16.04 25.96
N LYS A 494 -1.48 -14.77 26.03
CA LYS A 494 -1.61 -14.07 27.31
C LYS A 494 -2.78 -14.59 28.16
N GLU A 495 -3.94 -14.93 27.57
CA GLU A 495 -5.06 -15.53 28.28
C GLU A 495 -4.76 -16.98 28.73
N GLU A 496 -3.97 -17.77 27.98
CA GLU A 496 -3.49 -19.09 28.43
C GLU A 496 -2.40 -18.99 29.52
N VAL A 497 -1.61 -17.92 29.53
CA VAL A 497 -0.58 -17.65 30.56
C VAL A 497 -1.19 -16.99 31.81
N ILE A 498 -2.39 -16.42 31.72
CA ILE A 498 -3.16 -15.95 32.87
C ILE A 498 -4.28 -16.97 33.13
N LEU A 499 -3.90 -18.10 33.72
CA LEU A 499 -4.85 -18.77 34.60
C LEU A 499 -5.20 -17.74 35.67
N THR A 500 -6.48 -17.40 35.81
CA THR A 500 -6.92 -16.63 36.98
C THR A 500 -6.50 -17.38 38.25
N ASP A 501 -6.25 -16.69 39.37
CA ASP A 501 -5.91 -17.34 40.64
C ASP A 501 -6.92 -18.44 41.04
N GLU A 502 -8.17 -18.31 40.59
CA GLU A 502 -9.23 -19.31 40.75
C GLU A 502 -9.04 -20.54 39.86
N GLU A 503 -8.60 -20.38 38.61
CA GLU A 503 -8.31 -21.48 37.68
C GLU A 503 -7.02 -22.23 38.01
N ILE A 504 -6.00 -21.52 38.55
CA ILE A 504 -4.80 -22.14 39.14
C ILE A 504 -5.22 -23.04 40.31
N LYS A 505 -6.04 -22.51 41.24
CA LYS A 505 -6.57 -23.27 42.38
C LYS A 505 -7.45 -24.45 41.95
N LEU A 506 -8.22 -24.31 40.86
CA LEU A 506 -9.08 -25.38 40.34
C LEU A 506 -8.26 -26.55 39.76
N ARG A 507 -7.16 -26.25 39.06
CA ARG A 507 -6.23 -27.28 38.56
C ARG A 507 -5.50 -27.98 39.70
N GLU A 508 -4.98 -27.23 40.66
CA GLU A 508 -4.33 -27.80 41.85
C GLU A 508 -5.27 -28.68 42.68
N ALA A 509 -6.56 -28.30 42.80
CA ALA A 509 -7.56 -29.07 43.53
C ALA A 509 -7.95 -30.38 42.82
N LYS A 510 -8.00 -30.38 41.48
CA LYS A 510 -8.26 -31.59 40.67
C LYS A 510 -7.09 -32.58 40.72
N GLU A 511 -5.85 -32.10 40.64
CA GLU A 511 -4.66 -32.94 40.73
C GLU A 511 -4.46 -33.53 42.14
N LYS A 512 -4.88 -32.82 43.19
CA LYS A 512 -4.84 -33.29 44.59
C LYS A 512 -6.07 -34.12 45.01
N GLY A 513 -7.00 -34.43 44.09
CA GLY A 513 -8.15 -35.29 44.36
C GLY A 513 -9.14 -34.75 45.40
N ASN A 514 -9.21 -33.43 45.60
CA ASN A 514 -9.97 -32.84 46.70
C ASN A 514 -11.45 -32.63 46.33
N THR A 515 -12.33 -33.50 46.82
CA THR A 515 -13.78 -33.53 46.54
C THR A 515 -14.56 -32.36 47.14
N TYR A 516 -13.98 -31.60 48.07
CA TYR A 516 -14.68 -30.52 48.79
C TYR A 516 -15.02 -29.31 47.90
N LEU A 517 -14.11 -28.89 47.02
CA LEU A 517 -14.31 -27.75 46.11
C LEU A 517 -15.31 -28.03 44.98
N LYS A 518 -15.55 -29.31 44.65
CA LYS A 518 -16.55 -29.74 43.66
C LYS A 518 -17.98 -29.40 44.08
N SER A 519 -18.25 -29.35 45.40
CA SER A 519 -19.59 -29.09 45.95
C SER A 519 -19.96 -27.61 46.05
N ILE A 520 -18.95 -26.72 46.15
CA ILE A 520 -19.18 -25.29 46.39
C ILE A 520 -19.39 -24.53 45.07
N LEU A 521 -18.82 -25.02 43.96
CA LEU A 521 -18.85 -24.34 42.65
C LEU A 521 -19.74 -25.04 41.60
N GLY A 522 -20.40 -26.16 41.93
CA GLY A 522 -21.30 -26.87 41.02
C GLY A 522 -22.67 -26.21 40.77
N HIS A 523 -22.86 -24.96 41.21
CA HIS A 523 -24.12 -24.21 41.09
C HIS A 523 -23.95 -22.79 40.52
N ARG A 524 -22.91 -22.53 39.73
CA ARG A 524 -22.83 -21.34 38.88
C ARG A 524 -22.56 -21.71 37.44
#